data_AF-A0A441VCG4-F1
#
_entry.id   AF-A0A441VCG4-F1
#
_cell.length_a   1.000
_cell.length_b   1.000
_cell.length_c   1.000
_cell.angle_alpha   90.00
_cell.angle_beta   90.00
_cell.angle_gamma   90.00
#
_symmetry.space_group_name_H-M   'P 1'
#
loop_
_entity.id
_entity.type
_entity.pdbx_description
1 polymer ?
#
loop_
_entity_poly.entity_id
_entity_poly.type
_entity_poly.pdbx_seq_one_letter_code
_entity_poly.pdbx_strand_id
1 'polypeptide(L)'
;MKNVYKRNAFRQRRRLLTRDYRKSLDRYAAATGGTLKLAIFWARWSIWTLVDPEKLAPGGGDLTLDMMEALKVSELASLGDESLGMRAPLLLRLTMDSERTSPIAPDGTVHLTIGQAQMFSGAFEVSDRSDQQIAWTVMQYSDWETEEPRAVVDGDRLIALEFDCAPPELSHQGFETAGFLSRMFARYYADRTIENGEVVRIAAPAQPEWFGALRQKDGDGRMPLWRFTLEPNYEGQLIRG
;
A
#
# COMPACT_ATOMS: atom_id res chain seq x y z
N MET A 1 13.91 0.91 14.06
CA MET A 1 13.21 0.07 13.06
C MET A 1 13.94 -1.27 12.99
N LYS A 2 13.27 -2.43 13.18
CA LYS A 2 13.88 -3.76 13.04
C LYS A 2 13.44 -4.37 11.71
N ASN A 3 14.33 -4.39 10.70
CA ASN A 3 14.06 -5.04 9.41
C ASN A 3 14.26 -6.56 9.53
N VAL A 4 13.31 -7.36 9.01
CA VAL A 4 13.30 -8.83 9.13
C VAL A 4 13.25 -9.49 7.75
N TYR A 5 14.36 -10.14 7.35
CA TYR A 5 14.42 -11.02 6.17
C TYR A 5 14.71 -12.46 6.60
N LYS A 6 13.90 -13.45 6.16
CA LYS A 6 14.16 -14.91 6.32
C LYS A 6 13.25 -15.74 5.38
N ARG A 7 13.73 -16.94 5.01
CA ARG A 7 13.28 -17.78 3.86
C ARG A 7 11.97 -18.55 4.06
N ASN A 8 11.55 -18.90 5.28
CA ASN A 8 10.30 -19.62 5.54
C ASN A 8 9.38 -18.79 6.44
N ALA A 9 8.24 -18.36 5.90
CA ALA A 9 7.55 -17.14 6.31
C ALA A 9 6.57 -17.36 7.50
N PHE A 10 5.91 -18.53 7.52
CA PHE A 10 4.84 -18.87 8.46
C PHE A 10 5.32 -19.44 9.82
N ARG A 11 6.63 -19.65 10.02
CA ARG A 11 7.19 -20.21 11.28
C ARG A 11 8.22 -19.30 11.95
N GLN A 12 8.31 -18.04 11.53
CA GLN A 12 9.30 -17.10 12.07
C GLN A 12 8.84 -16.45 13.37
N ARG A 13 8.93 -17.20 14.47
CA ARG A 13 8.88 -16.60 15.80
C ARG A 13 10.20 -15.88 16.06
N ARG A 14 10.19 -14.56 16.21
CA ARG A 14 11.38 -13.78 16.57
C ARG A 14 11.22 -13.16 17.94
N ARG A 15 12.29 -13.25 18.73
CA ARG A 15 12.42 -12.51 19.97
C ARG A 15 12.63 -11.03 19.64
N LEU A 16 11.61 -10.23 19.91
CA LEU A 16 11.56 -8.80 19.64
C LEU A 16 12.18 -8.00 20.78
N LEU A 17 11.91 -8.39 22.03
CA LEU A 17 12.47 -7.75 23.22
C LEU A 17 12.92 -8.82 24.22
N THR A 18 14.06 -8.60 24.86
CA THR A 18 14.39 -9.28 26.12
C THR A 18 13.65 -8.61 27.26
N ARG A 19 13.42 -9.34 28.35
CA ARG A 19 12.82 -8.83 29.60
C ARG A 19 13.48 -7.54 30.07
N ASP A 20 14.80 -7.51 30.14
CA ASP A 20 15.53 -6.34 30.67
C ASP A 20 15.39 -5.11 29.76
N TYR A 21 15.47 -5.33 28.44
CA TYR A 21 15.25 -4.26 27.48
C TYR A 21 13.80 -3.76 27.53
N ARG A 22 12.83 -4.66 27.61
CA ARG A 22 11.42 -4.30 27.78
C ARG A 22 11.19 -3.48 29.05
N LYS A 23 11.71 -3.91 30.20
CA LYS A 23 11.62 -3.15 31.46
C LYS A 23 12.21 -1.75 31.36
N SER A 24 13.23 -1.54 30.51
CA SER A 24 13.78 -0.20 30.28
C SER A 24 12.81 0.68 29.49
N LEU A 25 12.16 0.11 28.47
CA LEU A 25 11.15 0.79 27.66
C LEU A 25 9.87 1.09 28.46
N ASP A 26 9.41 0.15 29.29
CA ASP A 26 8.25 0.34 30.17
C ASP A 26 8.50 1.49 31.16
N ARG A 27 9.70 1.55 31.76
CA ARG A 27 10.10 2.66 32.64
C ARG A 27 10.12 3.99 31.91
N TYR A 28 10.63 4.02 30.69
CA TYR A 28 10.62 5.23 29.88
C TYR A 28 9.20 5.68 29.57
N ALA A 29 8.34 4.77 29.10
CA ALA A 29 6.94 5.06 28.82
C ALA A 29 6.23 5.63 30.06
N ALA A 30 6.40 4.99 31.22
CA ALA A 30 5.87 5.45 32.51
C ALA A 30 6.40 6.85 32.89
N ALA A 31 7.70 7.11 32.72
CA ALA A 31 8.29 8.41 33.01
C ALA A 31 7.75 9.53 32.09
N THR A 32 7.39 9.19 30.85
CA THR A 32 6.78 10.14 29.89
C THR A 32 5.26 10.22 29.98
N GLY A 33 4.61 9.42 30.84
CA GLY A 33 3.15 9.33 30.91
C GLY A 33 2.50 8.69 29.68
N GLY A 34 3.27 7.94 28.88
CA GLY A 34 2.82 7.31 27.65
C GLY A 34 2.61 5.80 27.80
N THR A 35 1.92 5.21 26.82
CA THR A 35 1.76 3.76 26.68
C THR A 35 2.82 3.21 25.73
N LEU A 36 3.55 2.17 26.14
CA LEU A 36 4.50 1.52 25.24
C LEU A 36 3.76 0.81 24.10
N LYS A 37 4.07 1.16 22.85
CA LYS A 37 3.64 0.45 21.65
C LYS A 37 4.84 0.09 20.80
N LEU A 38 4.79 -1.06 20.13
CA LEU A 38 5.86 -1.51 19.23
C LEU A 38 5.38 -1.47 17.79
N ALA A 39 5.95 -0.55 17.00
CA ALA A 39 5.81 -0.54 15.55
C ALA A 39 6.83 -1.51 14.94
N ILE A 40 6.34 -2.52 14.21
CA ILE A 40 7.16 -3.57 13.60
C ILE A 40 6.89 -3.57 12.10
N PHE A 41 7.97 -3.50 11.31
CA PHE A 41 7.91 -3.60 9.85
C PHE A 41 8.39 -4.97 9.38
N TRP A 42 7.50 -5.71 8.72
CA TRP A 42 7.74 -7.06 8.22
C TRP A 42 8.24 -6.98 6.76
N ALA A 43 9.53 -6.66 6.60
CA ALA A 43 10.14 -6.29 5.32
C ALA A 43 9.84 -7.24 4.14
N ARG A 44 9.77 -8.56 4.36
CA ARG A 44 9.45 -9.51 3.28
C ARG A 44 8.05 -9.29 2.67
N TRP A 45 7.10 -8.82 3.45
CA TRP A 45 5.72 -8.60 3.01
C TRP A 45 5.36 -7.13 2.91
N SER A 46 6.27 -6.23 3.30
CA SER A 46 6.04 -4.79 3.38
C SER A 46 4.82 -4.42 4.23
N ILE A 47 4.60 -5.14 5.33
CA ILE A 47 3.47 -4.94 6.25
C ILE A 47 3.96 -4.26 7.53
N TRP A 48 3.17 -3.29 8.02
CA TRP A 48 3.33 -2.73 9.36
C TRP A 48 2.39 -3.42 10.35
N THR A 49 2.82 -3.55 11.60
CA THR A 49 1.95 -3.88 12.73
C THR A 49 2.30 -2.99 13.91
N LEU A 50 1.30 -2.53 14.65
CA LEU A 50 1.46 -1.79 15.90
C LEU A 50 0.93 -2.66 17.03
N VAL A 51 1.79 -3.11 17.95
CA VAL A 51 1.37 -4.05 19.00
C VAL A 51 1.60 -3.49 20.39
N ASP A 52 0.70 -3.85 21.30
CA ASP A 52 0.85 -3.61 22.72
C ASP A 52 1.60 -4.79 23.37
N PRO A 53 2.86 -4.60 23.83
CA PRO A 53 3.62 -5.67 24.44
C PRO A 53 3.02 -6.17 25.76
N GLU A 54 2.26 -5.32 26.47
CA GLU A 54 1.61 -5.70 27.73
C GLU A 54 0.46 -6.67 27.49
N LYS A 55 -0.32 -6.48 26.42
CA LYS A 55 -1.39 -7.42 26.05
C LYS A 55 -0.86 -8.77 25.58
N LEU A 56 0.33 -8.81 24.98
CA LEU A 56 0.95 -10.03 24.46
C LEU A 56 1.71 -10.85 25.50
N ALA A 57 2.36 -10.18 26.45
CA ALA A 57 3.17 -10.84 27.48
C ALA A 57 3.08 -10.04 28.79
N PRO A 58 1.96 -10.12 29.54
CA PRO A 58 1.78 -9.32 30.74
C PRO A 58 2.93 -9.43 31.74
N GLY A 59 3.29 -8.34 32.40
CA GLY A 59 4.31 -8.33 33.47
C GLY A 59 5.78 -8.31 33.00
N GLY A 60 6.04 -7.91 31.76
CA GLY A 60 7.40 -7.54 31.33
C GLY A 60 8.31 -8.70 30.91
N GLY A 61 7.77 -9.88 30.55
CA GLY A 61 8.55 -11.01 30.06
C GLY A 61 9.20 -10.77 28.68
N ASP A 62 10.06 -11.72 28.26
CA ASP A 62 10.58 -11.79 26.89
C ASP A 62 9.42 -11.78 25.89
N LEU A 63 9.50 -10.91 24.87
CA LEU A 63 8.47 -10.84 23.83
C LEU A 63 8.95 -11.53 22.58
N THR A 64 8.28 -12.63 22.20
CA THR A 64 8.56 -13.36 20.97
C THR A 64 7.28 -13.50 20.14
N LEU A 65 7.29 -12.90 18.96
CA LEU A 65 6.13 -12.75 18.08
C LEU A 65 6.50 -13.17 16.65
N ASP A 66 5.54 -13.73 15.93
CA ASP A 66 5.59 -13.90 14.49
C ASP A 66 4.61 -12.95 13.80
N MET A 67 4.70 -12.86 12.47
CA MET A 67 3.91 -11.92 11.70
C MET A 67 2.40 -12.16 11.80
N MET A 68 1.97 -13.43 11.82
CA MET A 68 0.53 -13.75 11.87
C MET A 68 -0.07 -13.40 13.22
N GLU A 69 0.65 -13.67 14.31
CA GLU A 69 0.24 -13.23 15.65
C GLU A 69 0.25 -11.71 15.78
N ALA A 70 1.23 -11.03 15.17
CA ALA A 70 1.29 -9.57 15.18
C ALA A 70 0.13 -8.91 14.42
N LEU A 71 -0.28 -9.48 13.28
CA LEU A 71 -1.44 -9.01 12.52
C LEU A 71 -2.72 -9.12 13.34
N LYS A 72 -2.94 -10.25 14.05
CA LYS A 72 -4.13 -10.47 14.87
C LYS A 72 -4.31 -9.43 15.97
N VAL A 73 -3.22 -8.87 16.49
CA VAL A 73 -3.25 -7.87 17.57
C VAL A 73 -2.78 -6.49 17.14
N SER A 74 -2.73 -6.23 15.83
CA SER A 74 -2.31 -4.94 15.32
C SER A 74 -3.33 -3.87 15.67
N GLU A 75 -2.87 -2.77 16.27
CA GLU A 75 -3.66 -1.59 16.63
C GLU A 75 -3.49 -0.47 15.59
N LEU A 76 -2.99 -0.75 14.39
CA LEU A 76 -2.81 0.29 13.35
C LEU A 76 -4.12 0.99 12.96
N ALA A 77 -5.25 0.30 13.04
CA ALA A 77 -6.57 0.90 12.88
C ALA A 77 -6.80 2.09 13.83
N SER A 78 -6.27 2.07 15.06
CA SER A 78 -6.37 3.19 16.00
C SER A 78 -5.63 4.44 15.55
N LEU A 79 -4.68 4.29 14.61
CA LEU A 79 -3.98 5.39 13.95
C LEU A 79 -4.60 5.76 12.59
N GLY A 80 -5.75 5.18 12.24
CA GLY A 80 -6.45 5.42 10.98
C GLY A 80 -5.94 4.59 9.79
N ASP A 81 -5.20 3.49 10.04
CA ASP A 81 -4.83 2.57 8.96
C ASP A 81 -6.04 1.75 8.52
N GLU A 82 -6.23 1.66 7.21
CA GLU A 82 -7.33 0.96 6.57
C GLU A 82 -6.80 0.26 5.31
N SER A 83 -7.47 -0.81 4.91
CA SER A 83 -7.29 -1.41 3.60
C SER A 83 -8.29 -0.84 2.62
N LEU A 84 -7.81 -0.43 1.45
CA LEU A 84 -8.61 0.13 0.39
C LEU A 84 -9.03 -0.96 -0.59
N GLY A 85 -10.30 -0.97 -0.97
CA GLY A 85 -10.84 -1.78 -2.06
C GLY A 85 -11.55 -0.89 -3.08
N MET A 86 -11.50 -1.30 -4.35
CA MET A 86 -12.18 -0.60 -5.45
C MET A 86 -12.42 -1.56 -6.61
N ARG A 87 -13.18 -1.11 -7.61
CA ARG A 87 -13.41 -1.90 -8.81
C ARG A 87 -12.15 -1.97 -9.66
N ALA A 88 -11.70 -3.18 -9.96
CA ALA A 88 -10.64 -3.48 -10.91
C ALA A 88 -11.19 -3.74 -12.32
N PRO A 89 -10.36 -3.65 -13.37
CA PRO A 89 -9.01 -3.06 -13.37
C PRO A 89 -9.06 -1.52 -13.29
N LEU A 90 -7.93 -0.91 -12.91
CA LEU A 90 -7.66 0.50 -13.18
C LEU A 90 -6.93 0.62 -14.51
N LEU A 91 -7.32 1.57 -15.35
CA LEU A 91 -6.66 1.84 -16.63
C LEU A 91 -6.28 3.33 -16.70
N LEU A 92 -5.01 3.60 -16.99
CA LEU A 92 -4.58 4.90 -17.49
C LEU A 92 -4.49 4.85 -19.01
N ARG A 93 -5.29 5.66 -19.70
CA ARG A 93 -5.22 5.87 -21.15
C ARG A 93 -4.59 7.23 -21.43
N LEU A 94 -3.47 7.21 -22.15
CA LEU A 94 -2.87 8.39 -22.75
C LEU A 94 -3.25 8.42 -24.22
N THR A 95 -4.17 9.30 -24.60
CA THR A 95 -4.63 9.46 -25.99
C THR A 95 -3.72 10.46 -26.70
N MET A 96 -3.26 10.09 -27.89
CA MET A 96 -2.35 10.90 -28.69
C MET A 96 -3.10 12.05 -29.36
N ASP A 97 -2.46 13.21 -29.42
CA ASP A 97 -2.87 14.32 -30.28
C ASP A 97 -2.60 13.92 -31.73
N SER A 98 -3.66 13.71 -32.51
CA SER A 98 -3.57 13.19 -33.89
C SER A 98 -2.93 14.17 -34.87
N GLU A 99 -2.96 15.47 -34.59
CA GLU A 99 -2.34 16.50 -35.44
C GLU A 99 -0.85 16.63 -35.16
N ARG A 100 -0.41 16.29 -33.94
CA ARG A 100 0.95 16.48 -33.45
C ARG A 100 1.74 15.19 -33.23
N THR A 101 1.14 14.04 -33.52
CA THR A 101 1.76 12.72 -33.42
C THR A 101 2.11 12.20 -34.81
N SER A 102 3.35 11.78 -35.01
CA SER A 102 3.78 11.22 -36.30
C SER A 102 3.10 9.88 -36.59
N PRO A 103 3.04 9.45 -37.85
CA PRO A 103 2.85 8.04 -38.16
C PRO A 103 3.93 7.17 -37.52
N ILE A 104 3.63 5.89 -37.35
CA ILE A 104 4.56 4.86 -36.91
C ILE A 104 5.54 4.60 -38.06
N ALA A 105 6.83 4.76 -37.80
CA ALA A 105 7.87 4.53 -38.79
C ALA A 105 8.09 3.01 -39.02
N PRO A 106 8.75 2.60 -40.13
CA PRO A 106 9.00 1.20 -40.43
C PRO A 106 9.81 0.42 -39.38
N ASP A 107 10.57 1.12 -38.54
CA ASP A 107 11.33 0.55 -37.42
C ASP A 107 10.51 0.44 -36.11
N GLY A 108 9.23 0.81 -36.15
CA GLY A 108 8.32 0.79 -35.00
C GLY A 108 8.40 2.04 -34.12
N THR A 109 9.21 3.05 -34.47
CA THR A 109 9.33 4.28 -33.68
C THR A 109 8.23 5.29 -34.01
N VAL A 110 7.89 6.14 -33.03
CA VAL A 110 6.89 7.19 -33.19
C VAL A 110 7.25 8.41 -32.35
N HIS A 111 7.12 9.61 -32.92
CA HIS A 111 7.17 10.86 -32.18
C HIS A 111 5.77 11.24 -31.74
N LEU A 112 5.51 11.09 -30.45
CA LEU A 112 4.18 11.27 -29.88
C LEU A 112 4.02 12.59 -29.14
N THR A 113 2.81 13.13 -29.20
CA THR A 113 2.33 14.20 -28.32
C THR A 113 1.07 13.68 -27.63
N ILE A 114 1.05 13.67 -26.29
CA ILE A 114 -0.15 13.29 -25.54
C ILE A 114 -1.14 14.45 -25.60
N GLY A 115 -2.33 14.19 -26.17
CA GLY A 115 -3.42 15.16 -26.21
C GLY A 115 -4.29 15.10 -24.96
N GLN A 116 -4.49 13.91 -24.40
CA GLN A 116 -5.35 13.70 -23.23
C GLN A 116 -4.87 12.54 -22.37
N ALA A 117 -5.02 12.67 -21.05
CA ALA A 117 -4.82 11.59 -20.09
C ALA A 117 -6.15 11.34 -19.35
N GLN A 118 -6.58 10.08 -19.31
CA GLN A 118 -7.84 9.65 -18.68
C GLN A 118 -7.60 8.42 -17.81
N MET A 119 -8.30 8.34 -16.68
CA MET A 119 -8.29 7.17 -15.80
C MET A 119 -9.64 6.50 -15.80
N PHE A 120 -9.66 5.17 -15.74
CA PHE A 120 -10.87 4.36 -15.73
C PHE A 120 -10.83 3.36 -14.58
N SER A 121 -12.00 3.08 -14.01
CA SER A 121 -12.23 1.95 -13.10
C SER A 121 -13.24 1.01 -13.75
N GLY A 122 -12.73 -0.13 -14.24
CA GLY A 122 -13.46 -0.98 -15.18
C GLY A 122 -13.84 -0.19 -16.44
N ALA A 123 -15.14 -0.16 -16.77
CA ALA A 123 -15.65 0.55 -17.95
C ALA A 123 -15.95 2.03 -17.73
N PHE A 124 -15.73 2.57 -16.53
CA PHE A 124 -16.16 3.92 -16.17
C PHE A 124 -14.98 4.87 -16.06
N GLU A 125 -15.06 6.00 -16.77
CA GLU A 125 -14.11 7.09 -16.62
C GLU A 125 -14.24 7.74 -15.24
N VAL A 126 -13.10 7.88 -14.58
CA VAL A 126 -12.95 8.52 -13.28
C VAL A 126 -12.68 10.01 -13.52
N SER A 127 -13.69 10.83 -13.28
CA SER A 127 -13.63 12.28 -13.54
C SER A 127 -13.41 13.12 -12.29
N ASP A 128 -13.77 12.63 -11.10
CA ASP A 128 -13.51 13.36 -9.86
C ASP A 128 -12.00 13.39 -9.59
N ARG A 129 -11.50 14.58 -9.22
CA ARG A 129 -10.06 14.79 -9.02
C ARG A 129 -9.50 13.98 -7.85
N SER A 130 -10.30 13.79 -6.82
CA SER A 130 -9.91 13.03 -5.63
C SER A 130 -9.86 11.54 -5.95
N ASP A 131 -10.85 11.06 -6.69
CA ASP A 131 -10.88 9.67 -7.16
C ASP A 131 -9.73 9.38 -8.14
N GLN A 132 -9.41 10.31 -9.05
CA GLN A 132 -8.21 10.22 -9.89
C GLN A 132 -6.94 10.12 -9.06
N GLN A 133 -6.83 10.92 -7.99
CA GLN A 133 -5.68 10.87 -7.09
C GLN A 133 -5.59 9.52 -6.37
N ILE A 134 -6.72 8.95 -5.95
CA ILE A 134 -6.79 7.62 -5.32
C ILE A 134 -6.37 6.55 -6.33
N ALA A 135 -6.96 6.54 -7.53
CA ALA A 135 -6.64 5.60 -8.60
C ALA A 135 -5.14 5.66 -8.94
N TRP A 136 -4.58 6.86 -9.10
CA TRP A 136 -3.16 7.06 -9.38
C TRP A 136 -2.28 6.52 -8.25
N THR A 137 -2.65 6.78 -6.99
CA THR A 137 -1.92 6.26 -5.82
C THR A 137 -1.94 4.74 -5.80
N VAL A 138 -3.07 4.12 -6.15
CA VAL A 138 -3.20 2.66 -6.24
C VAL A 138 -2.34 2.10 -7.37
N MET A 139 -2.41 2.66 -8.57
CA MET A 139 -1.58 2.19 -9.70
C MET A 139 -0.08 2.18 -9.35
N GLN A 140 0.38 3.15 -8.56
CA GLN A 140 1.79 3.30 -8.22
C GLN A 140 2.23 2.46 -7.01
N TYR A 141 1.41 2.35 -5.96
CA TYR A 141 1.87 1.87 -4.66
C TYR A 141 1.02 0.74 -4.05
N SER A 142 -0.02 0.28 -4.75
CA SER A 142 -0.86 -0.83 -4.29
C SER A 142 -0.20 -2.19 -4.44
N ASP A 143 -0.92 -3.22 -4.03
CA ASP A 143 -0.57 -4.62 -4.26
C ASP A 143 -0.96 -5.13 -5.66
N TRP A 144 -1.51 -4.29 -6.51
CA TRP A 144 -1.84 -4.63 -7.90
C TRP A 144 -0.61 -4.55 -8.79
N GLU A 145 -0.65 -5.31 -9.86
CA GLU A 145 0.41 -5.34 -10.86
C GLU A 145 0.01 -4.44 -12.02
N THR A 146 0.98 -3.69 -12.54
CA THR A 146 0.80 -2.90 -13.77
C THR A 146 1.54 -3.61 -14.88
N GLU A 147 0.82 -3.99 -15.94
CA GLU A 147 1.41 -4.65 -17.10
C GLU A 147 2.22 -3.67 -17.97
N GLU A 148 2.96 -4.21 -18.94
CA GLU A 148 3.60 -3.37 -19.94
C GLU A 148 2.56 -2.54 -20.71
N PRO A 149 2.88 -1.31 -21.11
CA PRO A 149 1.94 -0.45 -21.80
C PRO A 149 1.49 -1.08 -23.12
N ARG A 150 0.17 -1.18 -23.30
CA ARG A 150 -0.44 -1.64 -24.55
C ARG A 150 -0.64 -0.46 -25.50
N ALA A 151 -0.05 -0.57 -26.70
CA ALA A 151 -0.29 0.38 -27.77
C ALA A 151 -1.63 0.09 -28.45
N VAL A 152 -2.47 1.13 -28.60
CA VAL A 152 -3.68 1.11 -29.42
C VAL A 152 -3.34 1.76 -30.75
N VAL A 153 -3.39 0.98 -31.83
CA VAL A 153 -2.98 1.40 -33.17
C VAL A 153 -4.16 1.29 -34.14
N ASP A 154 -4.29 2.28 -35.02
CA ASP A 154 -5.19 2.24 -36.18
C ASP A 154 -4.36 2.55 -37.44
N GLY A 155 -4.18 1.54 -38.30
CA GLY A 155 -3.30 1.64 -39.46
C GLY A 155 -1.86 1.95 -39.07
N ASP A 156 -1.35 3.10 -39.53
CA ASP A 156 -0.01 3.61 -39.22
C ASP A 156 -0.01 4.64 -38.08
N ARG A 157 -1.11 4.77 -37.33
CA ARG A 157 -1.24 5.77 -36.25
C ARG A 157 -1.29 5.10 -34.89
N LEU A 158 -0.43 5.58 -33.99
CA LEU A 158 -0.59 5.34 -32.56
C LEU A 158 -1.72 6.23 -32.03
N ILE A 159 -2.81 5.61 -31.59
CA ILE A 159 -4.00 6.30 -31.06
C ILE A 159 -3.86 6.53 -29.57
N ALA A 160 -3.41 5.54 -28.82
CA ALA A 160 -3.24 5.64 -27.38
C ALA A 160 -2.18 4.68 -26.83
N LEU A 161 -1.70 4.99 -25.63
CA LEU A 161 -0.99 4.06 -24.76
C LEU A 161 -1.86 3.77 -23.54
N GLU A 162 -2.00 2.49 -23.21
CA GLU A 162 -2.84 1.99 -22.13
C GLU A 162 -2.00 1.26 -21.09
N PHE A 163 -2.13 1.68 -19.83
CA PHE A 163 -1.49 1.04 -18.68
C PHE A 163 -2.58 0.40 -17.83
N ASP A 164 -2.68 -0.92 -17.92
CA ASP A 164 -3.62 -1.73 -17.17
C ASP A 164 -3.02 -2.11 -15.81
N CYS A 165 -3.75 -1.82 -14.74
CA CYS A 165 -3.37 -2.15 -13.37
C CYS A 165 -4.49 -2.97 -12.71
N ALA A 166 -4.15 -4.20 -12.31
CA ALA A 166 -5.11 -5.17 -11.80
C ALA A 166 -4.49 -6.02 -10.67
N PRO A 167 -5.30 -6.59 -9.77
CA PRO A 167 -4.76 -7.59 -8.85
C PRO A 167 -4.27 -8.82 -9.65
N PRO A 168 -3.32 -9.59 -9.10
CA PRO A 168 -2.83 -10.82 -9.75
C PRO A 168 -3.94 -11.84 -10.04
N GLU A 169 -4.98 -11.87 -9.21
CA GLU A 169 -6.17 -12.71 -9.37
C GLU A 169 -7.43 -11.90 -9.05
N LEU A 170 -8.48 -12.07 -9.86
CA LEU A 170 -9.78 -11.45 -9.64
C LEU A 170 -10.64 -12.32 -8.71
N SER A 171 -11.24 -11.71 -7.70
CA SER A 171 -12.17 -12.34 -6.76
C SER A 171 -13.61 -12.44 -7.29
N HIS A 172 -13.97 -11.63 -8.31
CA HIS A 172 -15.31 -11.51 -8.88
C HIS A 172 -16.41 -11.06 -7.91
N GLN A 173 -16.06 -10.57 -6.72
CA GLN A 173 -17.03 -10.12 -5.70
C GLN A 173 -17.52 -8.66 -5.90
N GLY A 174 -17.10 -8.01 -7.00
CA GLY A 174 -17.47 -6.63 -7.36
C GLY A 174 -16.47 -5.56 -6.94
N PHE A 175 -15.49 -5.90 -6.10
CA PHE A 175 -14.36 -5.06 -5.74
C PHE A 175 -13.12 -5.91 -5.47
N GLU A 176 -11.95 -5.29 -5.60
CA GLU A 176 -10.65 -5.90 -5.33
C GLU A 176 -9.89 -5.07 -4.30
N THR A 177 -9.18 -5.73 -3.42
CA THR A 177 -8.39 -5.05 -2.38
C THR A 177 -7.08 -4.56 -2.97
N ALA A 178 -6.82 -3.25 -2.88
CA ALA A 178 -5.58 -2.60 -3.29
C ALA A 178 -4.50 -2.63 -2.19
N GLY A 179 -4.87 -2.97 -0.95
CA GLY A 179 -3.98 -3.13 0.19
C GLY A 179 -4.10 -2.01 1.23
N PHE A 180 -3.26 -2.08 2.26
CA PHE A 180 -3.28 -1.13 3.38
C PHE A 180 -2.63 0.21 3.05
N LEU A 181 -3.20 1.30 3.56
CA LEU A 181 -2.67 2.66 3.41
C LEU A 181 -1.23 2.75 3.95
N SER A 182 -0.97 2.19 5.14
CA SER A 182 0.37 2.16 5.75
C SER A 182 1.42 1.52 4.84
N ARG A 183 1.04 0.53 4.03
CA ARG A 183 1.90 -0.12 3.05
C ARG A 183 2.15 0.77 1.83
N MET A 184 1.12 1.42 1.30
CA MET A 184 1.26 2.37 0.19
C MET A 184 2.20 3.52 0.58
N PHE A 185 2.03 4.09 1.77
CA PHE A 185 2.93 5.13 2.30
C PHE A 185 4.37 4.62 2.50
N ALA A 186 4.54 3.38 2.96
CA ALA A 186 5.85 2.77 3.11
C ALA A 186 6.56 2.58 1.76
N ARG A 187 5.84 2.12 0.73
CA ARG A 187 6.38 2.00 -0.65
C ARG A 187 6.77 3.36 -1.23
N TYR A 188 5.88 4.36 -1.13
CA TYR A 188 6.18 5.74 -1.54
C TYR A 188 7.48 6.27 -0.94
N TYR A 189 7.66 6.04 0.36
CA TYR A 189 8.84 6.47 1.09
C TYR A 189 10.08 5.69 0.64
N ALA A 190 9.97 4.35 0.52
CA ALA A 190 11.05 3.48 0.07
C ALA A 190 11.55 3.88 -1.32
N ASP A 191 10.66 4.10 -2.29
CA ASP A 191 11.01 4.49 -3.67
C ASP A 191 11.80 5.81 -3.77
N ARG A 192 11.75 6.64 -2.73
CA ARG A 192 12.42 7.96 -2.68
C ARG A 192 13.64 7.99 -1.76
N THR A 193 13.82 6.96 -0.96
CA THR A 193 14.87 6.91 0.06
C THR A 193 15.81 5.74 -0.12
N ILE A 194 15.46 4.76 -0.95
CA ILE A 194 16.23 3.55 -1.20
C ILE A 194 16.56 3.46 -2.69
N GLU A 195 17.85 3.40 -3.02
CA GLU A 195 18.33 3.05 -4.36
C GLU A 195 19.26 1.84 -4.24
N ASN A 196 19.08 0.84 -5.12
CA ASN A 196 19.88 -0.40 -5.11
C ASN A 196 19.94 -1.11 -3.74
N GLY A 197 18.90 -0.97 -2.92
CA GLY A 197 18.83 -1.55 -1.57
C GLY A 197 19.56 -0.75 -0.48
N GLU A 198 20.17 0.38 -0.82
CA GLU A 198 20.85 1.27 0.12
C GLU A 198 20.04 2.54 0.38
N VAL A 199 20.09 3.03 1.62
CA VAL A 199 19.40 4.27 2.01
C VAL A 199 20.18 5.46 1.47
N VAL A 200 19.67 6.11 0.43
CA VAL A 200 20.25 7.30 -0.20
C VAL A 200 19.68 8.61 0.35
N ARG A 201 18.52 8.58 1.02
CA ARG A 201 17.88 9.77 1.58
C ARG A 201 17.15 9.47 2.89
N ILE A 202 17.15 10.42 3.82
CA ILE A 202 16.52 10.27 5.15
C ILE A 202 15.11 10.89 5.19
N ALA A 203 14.67 11.58 4.14
CA ALA A 203 13.35 12.18 4.07
C ALA A 203 12.79 12.11 2.65
N ALA A 204 11.51 11.78 2.54
CA ALA A 204 10.72 11.95 1.32
C ALA A 204 9.90 13.25 1.41
N PRO A 205 9.61 13.93 0.29
CA PRO A 205 8.67 15.04 0.27
C PRO A 205 7.33 14.63 0.86
N ALA A 206 6.71 15.53 1.63
CA ALA A 206 5.35 15.32 2.10
C ALA A 206 4.37 15.29 0.91
N GLN A 207 3.32 14.48 1.02
CA GLN A 207 2.21 14.41 0.05
C GLN A 207 0.89 14.74 0.75
N PRO A 208 0.68 16.00 1.20
CA PRO A 208 -0.52 16.41 1.93
C PRO A 208 -1.80 16.13 1.12
N GLU A 209 -1.75 16.25 -0.20
CA GLU A 209 -2.85 15.96 -1.12
C GLU A 209 -3.31 14.50 -1.09
N TRP A 210 -2.42 13.55 -0.80
CA TRP A 210 -2.82 12.15 -0.62
C TRP A 210 -3.70 11.98 0.60
N PHE A 211 -3.38 12.65 1.71
CA PHE A 211 -4.19 12.57 2.92
C PHE A 211 -5.57 13.20 2.72
N GLY A 212 -5.70 14.21 1.86
CA GLY A 212 -7.01 14.76 1.49
C GLY A 212 -7.87 13.73 0.77
N ALA A 213 -7.34 13.14 -0.31
CA ALA A 213 -8.06 12.17 -1.12
C ALA A 213 -8.31 10.85 -0.36
N LEU A 214 -7.29 10.28 0.28
CA LEU A 214 -7.37 9.02 1.03
C LEU A 214 -8.15 9.13 2.35
N ARG A 215 -8.60 10.32 2.75
CA ARG A 215 -9.56 10.47 3.86
C ARG A 215 -11.01 10.54 3.39
N GLN A 216 -11.26 10.60 2.09
CA GLN A 216 -12.61 10.51 1.58
C GLN A 216 -13.16 9.11 1.88
N LYS A 217 -14.38 9.11 2.42
CA LYS A 217 -15.06 7.90 2.85
C LYS A 217 -15.68 7.16 1.68
N ASP A 218 -16.20 7.94 0.73
CA ASP A 218 -16.92 7.45 -0.44
C ASP A 218 -16.20 7.95 -1.69
N GLY A 219 -16.11 7.10 -2.72
CA GLY A 219 -15.74 7.52 -4.06
C GLY A 219 -16.98 7.92 -4.85
N ASP A 220 -16.80 8.40 -6.07
CA ASP A 220 -17.92 8.57 -6.98
C ASP A 220 -18.59 7.21 -7.27
N GLY A 221 -19.87 7.23 -7.66
CA GLY A 221 -20.59 5.99 -7.98
C GLY A 221 -19.96 5.17 -9.12
N ARG A 222 -19.01 5.74 -9.86
CA ARG A 222 -18.29 5.12 -10.98
C ARG A 222 -17.05 4.37 -10.52
N MET A 223 -16.41 4.84 -9.45
CA MET A 223 -15.30 4.24 -8.71
C MET A 223 -15.67 4.09 -7.23
N PRO A 224 -16.61 3.17 -6.89
CA PRO A 224 -16.96 2.92 -5.51
C PRO A 224 -15.73 2.51 -4.70
N LEU A 225 -15.66 2.99 -3.47
CA LEU A 225 -14.59 2.71 -2.52
C LEU A 225 -15.11 1.81 -1.40
N TRP A 226 -14.33 0.78 -1.09
CA TRP A 226 -14.50 -0.05 0.08
C TRP A 226 -13.34 0.20 1.04
N ARG A 227 -13.65 0.34 2.32
CA ARG A 227 -12.66 0.55 3.37
C ARG A 227 -12.81 -0.53 4.43
N PHE A 228 -11.71 -1.21 4.70
CA PHE A 228 -11.66 -2.28 5.70
C PHE A 228 -10.74 -1.88 6.82
N THR A 229 -11.26 -1.87 8.03
CA THR A 229 -10.49 -1.63 9.25
C THR A 229 -10.14 -2.97 9.88
N LEU A 230 -8.84 -3.23 10.07
CA LEU A 230 -8.38 -4.41 10.78
C LEU A 230 -8.23 -4.08 12.26
N GLU A 231 -9.14 -4.60 13.08
CA GLU A 231 -9.11 -4.42 14.52
C GLU A 231 -8.46 -5.62 15.24
N PRO A 232 -7.77 -5.36 16.36
CA PRO A 232 -7.10 -6.41 17.10
C PRO A 232 -8.10 -7.35 17.77
N ASN A 233 -7.90 -8.66 17.58
CA ASN A 233 -8.62 -9.71 18.27
C ASN A 233 -7.80 -10.19 19.49
N TYR A 234 -8.04 -9.54 20.63
CA TYR A 234 -7.42 -9.95 21.90
C TYR A 234 -8.09 -11.18 22.53
N GLU A 235 -9.34 -11.48 22.19
CA GLU A 235 -10.07 -12.63 22.74
C GLU A 235 -9.48 -13.96 22.25
N GLY A 236 -9.02 -14.02 20.99
CA GLY A 236 -8.40 -15.20 20.40
C GLY A 236 -7.04 -15.60 20.99
N GLN A 237 -6.41 -14.76 21.81
CA GLN A 237 -5.13 -15.05 22.47
C GLN A 237 -5.26 -15.71 23.84
N LEU A 238 -6.47 -15.76 24.42
CA LEU A 238 -6.74 -16.44 25.69
C LEU A 238 -6.71 -17.98 25.56
N ILE A 239 -6.64 -18.53 24.34
CA ILE A 239 -6.52 -19.97 24.09
C ILE A 239 -5.03 -20.35 23.99
N ARG A 240 -4.32 -20.27 25.12
CA ARG A 240 -3.06 -21.02 25.33
C ARG A 240 -3.08 -21.60 26.74
N GLY A 241 -3.76 -22.74 26.87
CA GLY A 241 -3.47 -23.76 27.88
C GLY A 241 -2.41 -24.72 27.36
#